data_AF-A0AAU9CWK3-F1
#
_entry.id   AF-A0AAU9CWK3-F1
#
_cell.length_a   1.000
_cell.length_b   1.000
_cell.length_c   1.000
_cell.angle_alpha   90.00
_cell.angle_beta   90.00
_cell.angle_gamma   90.00
#
_symmetry.space_group_name_H-M   'P 1'
#
loop_
_entity.id
_entity.type
_entity.pdbx_description
1 polymer ?
#
loop_
_entity_poly.entity_id
_entity_poly.type
_entity_poly.pdbx_seq_one_letter_code
_entity_poly.pdbx_strand_id
1 'polypeptide(L)'
;MFKAELKSRQDEDICVSVTLDNHSKNYICECGDASGLTVKDCQDAEAIFISHAHIDHFVNFDSLIRHQIGTEKRIVVCGPQDITERVTHKLLAYTWNLIEAGSVEYEIREISESGIKRTLLAPPNWEPITLPDLDLPLGQIFSNERFAVHFTILDHKTPSVAYLFQEFDSVNINLKNGKFRGGPWIRELKEAFVNDQKNREITIGEKAFEAQELFYLLEIKRGYKLGIKMDHAPNEENHSKIKALFSSSDKVLIESFYN
;
A
#
# COMPACT_ATOMS: atom_id res chain seq x y z
N MET A 1 8.81 -9.91 -0.01
CA MET A 1 8.92 -9.26 1.30
C MET A 1 8.86 -7.77 1.08
N PHE A 2 8.18 -7.03 1.96
CA PHE A 2 8.25 -5.58 1.95
C PHE A 2 9.68 -5.08 2.20
N LYS A 3 10.08 -4.07 1.45
CA LYS A 3 11.30 -3.29 1.64
C LYS A 3 10.89 -1.84 1.80
N ALA A 4 11.26 -1.24 2.93
CA ALA A 4 11.07 0.18 3.19
C ALA A 4 12.43 0.89 3.10
N GLU A 5 12.52 1.86 2.21
CA GLU A 5 13.70 2.68 1.95
C GLU A 5 13.39 4.14 2.31
N LEU A 6 14.20 4.74 3.18
CA LEU A 6 14.15 6.18 3.42
C LEU A 6 14.65 6.90 2.18
N LYS A 7 13.82 7.79 1.63
CA LYS A 7 14.15 8.65 0.49
C LYS A 7 14.64 10.03 0.94
N SER A 8 14.46 10.32 2.22
CA SER A 8 14.96 11.49 2.92
C SER A 8 16.31 11.21 3.57
N ARG A 9 17.15 12.24 3.62
CA ARG A 9 18.35 12.29 4.47
C ARG A 9 17.97 12.67 5.90
N GLN A 10 18.96 12.67 6.80
CA GLN A 10 18.75 12.99 8.21
C GLN A 10 18.27 14.43 8.45
N ASP A 11 18.66 15.36 7.57
CA ASP A 11 18.35 16.79 7.61
C ASP A 11 17.21 17.19 6.65
N GLU A 12 16.49 16.20 6.12
CA GLU A 12 15.39 16.35 5.18
C GLU A 12 14.07 15.92 5.83
N ASP A 13 12.98 16.32 5.20
CA ASP A 13 11.61 16.01 5.61
C ASP A 13 11.24 14.58 5.18
N ILE A 14 10.45 13.88 6.00
CA ILE A 14 10.29 12.43 5.86
C ILE A 14 9.61 12.00 4.55
N CYS A 15 10.20 10.99 3.92
CA CYS A 15 9.61 10.27 2.79
C CYS A 15 10.17 8.84 2.77
N VAL A 16 9.28 7.87 2.62
CA VAL A 16 9.60 6.44 2.58
C VAL A 16 9.03 5.83 1.32
N SER A 17 9.87 5.10 0.58
CA SER A 17 9.41 4.20 -0.48
C SER A 17 9.24 2.80 0.08
N VAL A 18 8.09 2.20 -0.18
CA VAL A 18 7.75 0.82 0.18
C VAL A 18 7.60 0.03 -1.12
N THR A 19 8.43 -0.99 -1.29
CA THR A 19 8.40 -1.91 -2.42
C THR A 19 8.20 -3.34 -1.96
N LEU A 20 7.80 -4.22 -2.87
CA LEU A 20 7.59 -5.63 -2.61
C LEU A 20 8.40 -6.48 -3.59
N ASP A 21 9.07 -7.53 -3.13
CA ASP A 21 9.82 -8.42 -4.02
C ASP A 21 8.94 -9.02 -5.13
N ASN A 22 9.47 -9.04 -6.35
CA ASN A 22 8.76 -9.49 -7.56
C ASN A 22 7.41 -8.76 -7.74
N HIS A 23 7.40 -7.47 -7.42
CA HIS A 23 6.29 -6.55 -7.65
C HIS A 23 6.87 -5.28 -8.28
N SER A 24 6.33 -4.87 -9.43
CA SER A 24 6.88 -3.74 -10.17
C SER A 24 6.42 -2.38 -9.65
N LYS A 25 5.36 -2.36 -8.82
CA LYS A 25 4.79 -1.13 -8.28
C LYS A 25 5.51 -0.66 -7.03
N ASN A 26 5.48 0.65 -6.83
CA ASN A 26 5.99 1.33 -5.66
C ASN A 26 4.85 1.93 -4.84
N TYR A 27 5.07 2.11 -3.54
CA TYR A 27 4.17 2.78 -2.63
C TYR A 27 4.95 3.84 -1.87
N ILE A 28 4.38 5.02 -1.70
CA ILE A 28 5.04 6.13 -1.01
C ILE A 28 4.34 6.38 0.31
N CYS A 29 5.10 6.49 1.39
CA CYS A 29 4.60 6.95 2.69
C CYS A 29 5.27 8.28 3.02
N GLU A 30 4.44 9.28 3.30
CA GLU A 30 4.83 10.69 3.45
C GLU A 30 5.46 11.29 2.19
N CYS A 31 5.34 12.60 2.05
CA CYS A 31 5.82 13.39 0.92
C CYS A 31 6.53 14.66 1.42
N GLY A 32 7.42 14.49 2.40
CA GLY A 32 8.38 15.51 2.79
C GLY A 32 9.36 15.86 1.67
N ASP A 33 9.99 17.03 1.77
CA ASP A 33 11.13 17.41 0.93
C ASP A 33 12.30 16.43 1.10
N ALA A 34 12.45 15.53 0.13
CA ALA A 34 13.33 14.38 0.19
C ALA A 34 14.09 14.23 -1.13
N SER A 35 15.41 14.47 -1.11
CA SER A 35 16.22 14.54 -2.33
C SER A 35 16.48 13.17 -2.96
N GLY A 36 16.28 12.08 -2.21
CA GLY A 36 16.37 10.71 -2.70
C GLY A 36 15.10 10.21 -3.39
N LEU A 37 14.00 10.97 -3.40
CA LEU A 37 12.78 10.64 -4.13
C LEU A 37 13.02 10.84 -5.63
N THR A 38 13.17 9.75 -6.38
CA THR A 38 13.50 9.82 -7.81
C THR A 38 12.26 9.98 -8.68
N VAL A 39 12.46 10.46 -9.92
CA VAL A 39 11.39 10.51 -10.94
C VAL A 39 10.73 9.14 -11.14
N LYS A 40 11.53 8.07 -11.13
CA LYS A 40 11.03 6.70 -11.27
C LYS A 40 10.16 6.31 -10.08
N ASP A 41 10.54 6.69 -8.87
CA ASP A 41 9.74 6.43 -7.67
C ASP A 41 8.36 7.09 -7.79
N CYS A 42 8.31 8.34 -8.26
CA CYS A 42 7.07 9.07 -8.49
C CYS A 42 6.21 8.41 -9.58
N GLN A 43 6.83 8.06 -10.72
CA GLN A 43 6.12 7.46 -11.85
C GLN A 43 5.58 6.05 -11.54
N ASP A 44 6.29 5.27 -10.73
CA ASP A 44 5.90 3.90 -10.38
C ASP A 44 5.01 3.80 -9.14
N ALA A 45 4.82 4.90 -8.41
CA ALA A 45 3.92 4.95 -7.27
C ALA A 45 2.50 4.62 -7.72
N GLU A 46 1.89 3.63 -7.08
CA GLU A 46 0.50 3.21 -7.31
C GLU A 46 -0.43 3.71 -6.20
N ALA A 47 0.10 3.81 -4.98
CA ALA A 47 -0.58 4.45 -3.87
C ALA A 47 0.39 5.27 -3.02
N ILE A 48 -0.13 6.36 -2.47
CA ILE A 48 0.54 7.30 -1.59
C ILE A 48 -0.21 7.32 -0.26
N PHE A 49 0.50 7.23 0.86
CA PHE A 49 -0.08 7.16 2.21
C PHE A 49 0.47 8.32 3.02
N ILE A 50 -0.40 9.24 3.42
CA ILE A 50 -0.06 10.45 4.16
C ILE A 50 -0.59 10.33 5.57
N SER A 51 0.28 10.28 6.56
CA SER A 51 -0.12 10.23 7.97
C SER A 51 -0.94 11.46 8.36
N HIS A 52 -0.43 12.64 8.02
CA HIS A 52 -1.06 13.95 8.20
C HIS A 52 -0.37 14.96 7.27
N ALA A 53 -0.88 16.19 7.15
CA ALA A 53 -0.33 17.18 6.21
C ALA A 53 0.23 18.41 6.93
N HIS A 54 1.07 18.19 7.94
CA HIS A 54 2.08 19.20 8.25
C HIS A 54 3.03 19.37 7.05
N ILE A 55 3.72 20.51 7.00
CA ILE A 55 4.51 20.91 5.83
C ILE A 55 5.60 19.86 5.51
N ASP A 56 6.30 19.41 6.53
CA ASP A 56 7.35 18.39 6.53
C ASP A 56 6.87 16.97 6.15
N HIS A 57 5.56 16.76 6.06
CA HIS A 57 4.98 15.49 5.62
C HIS A 57 4.37 15.55 4.22
N PHE A 58 4.12 16.75 3.67
CA PHE A 58 3.29 16.91 2.47
C PHE A 58 3.80 17.93 1.45
N VAL A 59 4.83 18.72 1.78
CA VAL A 59 5.34 19.81 0.93
C VAL A 59 5.73 19.33 -0.47
N ASN A 60 6.34 18.15 -0.58
CA ASN A 60 6.89 17.61 -1.82
C ASN A 60 5.90 16.75 -2.61
N PHE A 61 4.61 16.74 -2.24
CA PHE A 61 3.56 16.09 -3.04
C PHE A 61 3.50 16.66 -4.46
N ASP A 62 3.92 17.91 -4.66
CA ASP A 62 4.00 18.56 -5.96
C ASP A 62 5.01 17.89 -6.92
N SER A 63 6.08 17.28 -6.39
CA SER A 63 7.01 16.48 -7.20
C SER A 63 6.36 15.20 -7.72
N LEU A 64 5.45 14.58 -6.96
CA LEU A 64 4.64 13.47 -7.43
C LEU A 64 3.72 13.92 -8.56
N ILE A 65 2.97 15.02 -8.35
CA ILE A 65 2.10 15.61 -9.39
C ILE A 65 2.89 15.83 -10.68
N ARG A 66 4.03 16.55 -10.58
CA ARG A 66 4.88 16.90 -11.73
C ARG A 66 5.31 15.68 -12.54
N HIS A 67 5.67 14.59 -11.86
CA HIS A 67 6.26 13.42 -12.50
C HIS A 67 5.25 12.34 -12.88
N GLN A 68 4.02 12.40 -12.39
CA GLN A 68 2.93 11.46 -12.71
C GLN A 68 2.05 11.90 -13.88
N ILE A 69 2.07 13.19 -14.24
CA ILE A 69 1.37 13.68 -15.44
C ILE A 69 1.87 12.94 -16.69
N GLY A 70 0.92 12.45 -17.50
CA GLY A 70 1.21 11.70 -18.72
C GLY A 70 1.54 10.23 -18.49
N THR A 71 1.43 9.73 -17.25
CA THR A 71 1.57 8.29 -16.99
C THR A 71 0.32 7.50 -17.32
N GLU A 72 -0.82 8.18 -17.52
CA GLU A 72 -2.13 7.56 -17.79
C GLU A 72 -2.61 6.63 -16.66
N LYS A 73 -2.01 6.75 -15.47
CA LYS A 73 -2.35 5.95 -14.30
C LYS A 73 -3.41 6.63 -13.45
N ARG A 74 -4.19 5.80 -12.76
CA ARG A 74 -4.94 6.21 -11.57
C ARG A 74 -4.11 5.92 -10.33
N ILE A 75 -3.80 6.95 -9.56
CA ILE A 75 -2.99 6.89 -8.34
C ILE A 75 -3.91 7.00 -7.13
N VAL A 76 -3.76 6.10 -6.17
CA VAL A 76 -4.51 6.17 -4.91
C VAL A 76 -3.77 7.09 -3.93
N VAL A 77 -4.47 8.02 -3.29
CA VAL A 77 -3.91 8.84 -2.21
C VAL A 77 -4.74 8.61 -0.95
N CYS A 78 -4.12 8.04 0.07
CA CYS A 78 -4.73 7.78 1.36
C CYS A 78 -4.26 8.84 2.36
N GLY A 79 -5.15 9.35 3.19
CA GLY A 79 -4.79 10.28 4.26
C GLY A 79 -5.94 10.55 5.21
N PRO A 80 -5.70 11.31 6.29
CA PRO A 80 -6.74 11.68 7.24
C PRO A 80 -7.75 12.64 6.62
N GLN A 81 -8.79 12.95 7.39
CA GLN A 81 -9.75 14.02 7.12
C GLN A 81 -9.07 15.28 6.55
N ASP A 82 -9.74 15.91 5.58
CA ASP A 82 -9.30 17.07 4.80
C ASP A 82 -8.24 16.78 3.71
N ILE A 83 -7.72 15.56 3.57
CA ILE A 83 -6.75 15.25 2.52
C ILE A 83 -7.30 15.49 1.11
N THR A 84 -8.61 15.28 0.89
CA THR A 84 -9.25 15.54 -0.41
C THR A 84 -9.15 17.01 -0.79
N GLU A 85 -9.48 17.90 0.15
CA GLU A 85 -9.41 19.35 -0.07
C GLU A 85 -7.96 19.79 -0.29
N ARG A 86 -7.01 19.28 0.51
CA ARG A 86 -5.58 19.62 0.40
C ARG A 86 -4.99 19.23 -0.96
N VAL A 87 -5.29 18.02 -1.44
CA VAL A 87 -4.82 17.57 -2.77
C VAL A 87 -5.49 18.37 -3.88
N THR A 88 -6.80 18.66 -3.75
CA THR A 88 -7.53 19.50 -4.70
C THR A 88 -6.89 20.90 -4.81
N HIS A 89 -6.58 21.54 -3.68
CA HIS A 89 -5.93 22.85 -3.67
C HIS A 89 -4.53 22.85 -4.28
N LYS A 90 -3.71 21.82 -4.03
CA LYS A 90 -2.41 21.69 -4.72
C LYS A 90 -2.59 21.58 -6.22
N LEU A 91 -3.54 20.78 -6.70
CA LEU A 91 -3.82 20.65 -8.13
C LEU A 91 -4.31 21.97 -8.73
N LEU A 92 -5.20 22.70 -8.05
CA LEU A 92 -5.73 23.99 -8.50
C LEU A 92 -4.73 25.15 -8.38
N ALA A 93 -3.58 24.96 -7.73
CA ALA A 93 -2.52 25.96 -7.66
C ALA A 93 -1.77 26.15 -9.01
N TYR A 94 -1.97 25.23 -9.97
CA TYR A 94 -1.32 25.26 -11.28
C TYR A 94 -2.27 25.65 -12.40
N THR A 95 -1.70 26.21 -13.48
CA THR A 95 -2.43 26.46 -14.73
C THR A 95 -2.35 25.24 -15.64
N TRP A 96 -3.51 24.66 -15.99
CA TRP A 96 -3.62 23.46 -16.81
C TRP A 96 -4.21 23.78 -18.19
N ASN A 97 -3.35 24.06 -19.18
CA ASN A 97 -3.80 24.37 -20.55
C ASN A 97 -3.37 23.31 -21.59
N LEU A 98 -2.62 22.29 -21.18
CA LEU A 98 -2.04 21.27 -22.07
C LEU A 98 -2.36 19.82 -21.67
N ILE A 99 -2.99 19.60 -20.52
CA ILE A 99 -3.33 18.25 -20.06
C ILE A 99 -4.81 17.96 -20.33
N GLU A 100 -5.08 16.74 -20.79
CA GLU A 100 -6.42 16.26 -21.10
C GLU A 100 -6.84 15.15 -20.14
N ALA A 101 -8.13 14.82 -20.16
CA ALA A 101 -8.66 13.67 -19.43
C ALA A 101 -7.84 12.41 -19.76
N GLY A 102 -7.57 11.58 -18.75
CA GLY A 102 -6.73 10.39 -18.90
C GLY A 102 -5.22 10.63 -18.81
N SER A 103 -4.74 11.87 -18.68
CA SER A 103 -3.29 12.13 -18.48
C SER A 103 -2.76 11.58 -17.15
N VAL A 104 -3.57 11.65 -16.10
CA VAL A 104 -3.38 11.05 -14.76
C VAL A 104 -4.69 11.24 -13.99
N GLU A 105 -5.01 10.35 -13.06
CA GLU A 105 -6.15 10.50 -12.15
C GLU A 105 -5.71 10.26 -10.70
N TYR A 106 -6.30 10.96 -9.75
CA TYR A 106 -6.10 10.72 -8.32
C TYR A 106 -7.39 10.22 -7.67
N GLU A 107 -7.35 9.00 -7.13
CA GLU A 107 -8.39 8.49 -6.25
C GLU A 107 -7.98 8.78 -4.80
N ILE A 108 -8.60 9.79 -4.21
CA ILE A 108 -8.40 10.13 -2.80
C ILE A 108 -9.27 9.22 -1.93
N ARG A 109 -8.67 8.63 -0.89
CA ARG A 109 -9.31 7.85 0.16
C ARG A 109 -9.09 8.56 1.49
N GLU A 110 -10.06 9.37 1.85
CA GLU A 110 -10.03 10.21 3.04
C GLU A 110 -10.58 9.46 4.25
N ILE A 111 -9.76 9.35 5.29
CA ILE A 111 -10.03 8.58 6.50
C ILE A 111 -10.59 9.51 7.58
N SER A 112 -11.76 9.15 8.11
CA SER A 112 -12.40 9.84 9.23
C SER A 112 -12.99 8.85 10.22
N GLU A 113 -13.44 9.33 11.38
CA GLU A 113 -14.21 8.53 12.34
C GLU A 113 -15.52 7.98 11.75
N SER A 114 -16.07 8.64 10.72
CA SER A 114 -17.26 8.17 9.98
C SER A 114 -16.98 7.11 8.91
N GLY A 115 -15.71 6.78 8.66
CA GLY A 115 -15.29 5.83 7.63
C GLY A 115 -14.42 6.47 6.54
N ILE A 116 -14.38 5.80 5.38
CA ILE A 116 -13.54 6.19 4.25
C ILE A 116 -14.41 6.84 3.19
N LYS A 117 -14.13 8.11 2.87
CA LYS A 117 -14.74 8.80 1.73
C LYS A 117 -13.82 8.69 0.51
N ARG A 118 -14.39 8.37 -0.64
CA ARG A 118 -13.65 8.28 -1.91
C ARG A 118 -13.98 9.41 -2.85
N THR A 119 -12.95 10.01 -3.43
CA THR A 119 -13.08 11.11 -4.38
C THR A 119 -12.12 10.92 -5.54
N LEU A 120 -12.62 11.05 -6.77
CA LEU A 120 -11.81 11.11 -7.96
C LEU A 120 -11.51 12.59 -8.30
N LEU A 121 -10.25 12.89 -8.56
CA LEU A 121 -9.78 14.15 -9.11
C LEU A 121 -9.10 13.84 -10.45
N ALA A 122 -9.60 14.46 -11.52
CA ALA A 122 -9.09 14.23 -12.87
C ALA A 122 -8.96 15.55 -13.64
N PRO A 123 -7.97 15.67 -14.54
CA PRO A 123 -7.89 16.80 -15.45
C PRO A 123 -9.08 16.79 -16.43
N PRO A 124 -9.41 17.93 -17.04
CA PRO A 124 -8.69 19.20 -16.94
C PRO A 124 -9.06 20.07 -15.72
N ASN A 125 -10.19 19.78 -15.05
CA ASN A 125 -10.76 20.71 -14.08
C ASN A 125 -10.44 20.37 -12.62
N TRP A 126 -10.04 19.13 -12.33
CA TRP A 126 -9.80 18.63 -10.96
C TRP A 126 -11.01 18.80 -10.03
N GLU A 127 -12.22 18.75 -10.59
CA GLU A 127 -13.45 18.79 -9.82
C GLU A 127 -13.61 17.49 -9.00
N PRO A 128 -13.86 17.59 -7.67
CA PRO A 128 -14.10 16.44 -6.82
C PRO A 128 -15.34 15.64 -7.24
N ILE A 129 -15.14 14.39 -7.67
CA ILE A 129 -16.23 13.45 -7.97
C ILE A 129 -16.29 12.38 -6.87
N THR A 130 -17.39 12.33 -6.12
CA THR A 130 -17.57 11.27 -5.11
C THR A 130 -17.71 9.91 -5.79
N LEU A 131 -16.92 8.94 -5.33
CA LEU A 131 -17.00 7.56 -5.81
C LEU A 131 -17.80 6.70 -4.82
N PRO A 132 -18.38 5.57 -5.28
CA PRO A 132 -18.99 4.59 -4.38
C PRO A 132 -18.00 4.08 -3.33
N ASP A 133 -18.54 3.60 -2.22
CA ASP A 133 -17.74 2.95 -1.17
C ASP A 133 -17.00 1.73 -1.71
N LEU A 134 -15.88 1.40 -1.06
CA LEU A 134 -15.17 0.14 -1.36
C LEU A 134 -15.79 -1.00 -0.57
N ASP A 135 -15.84 -2.17 -1.20
CA ASP A 135 -16.03 -3.44 -0.51
C ASP A 135 -14.68 -3.89 0.11
N LEU A 136 -14.21 -3.14 1.09
CA LEU A 136 -13.02 -3.48 1.88
C LEU A 136 -13.45 -3.90 3.30
N PRO A 137 -12.76 -4.90 3.88
CA PRO A 137 -12.88 -5.20 5.30
C PRO A 137 -12.68 -3.96 6.18
N LEU A 138 -13.38 -3.92 7.31
CA LEU A 138 -13.25 -2.83 8.29
C LEU A 138 -11.78 -2.65 8.72
N GLY A 139 -11.31 -1.40 8.72
CA GLY A 139 -9.93 -1.06 9.08
C GLY A 139 -8.92 -1.21 7.95
N GLN A 140 -9.35 -1.57 6.74
CA GLN A 140 -8.51 -1.62 5.54
C GLN A 140 -8.75 -0.39 4.64
N ILE A 141 -7.66 0.23 4.16
CA ILE A 141 -7.72 1.40 3.26
C ILE A 141 -7.30 1.07 1.83
N PHE A 142 -6.50 0.02 1.65
CA PHE A 142 -5.99 -0.40 0.35
C PHE A 142 -5.83 -1.92 0.28
N SER A 143 -6.08 -2.50 -0.90
CA SER A 143 -5.80 -3.90 -1.22
C SER A 143 -5.38 -4.02 -2.66
N ASN A 144 -4.54 -5.00 -2.93
CA ASN A 144 -4.39 -5.60 -4.25
C ASN A 144 -4.36 -7.13 -4.09
N GLU A 145 -3.86 -7.86 -5.09
CA GLU A 145 -3.77 -9.31 -5.09
C GLU A 145 -2.65 -9.89 -4.20
N ARG A 146 -1.76 -9.03 -3.69
CA ARG A 146 -0.57 -9.43 -2.92
C ARG A 146 -0.65 -9.05 -1.45
N PHE A 147 -1.29 -7.94 -1.13
CA PHE A 147 -1.33 -7.42 0.22
C PHE A 147 -2.52 -6.49 0.49
N ALA A 148 -2.71 -6.21 1.77
CA ALA A 148 -3.64 -5.23 2.30
C ALA A 148 -2.91 -4.17 3.11
N VAL A 149 -3.42 -2.93 3.12
CA VAL A 149 -2.99 -1.88 4.05
C VAL A 149 -4.12 -1.61 5.03
N HIS A 150 -3.83 -1.83 6.30
CA HIS A 150 -4.71 -1.50 7.41
C HIS A 150 -4.30 -0.15 8.02
N PHE A 151 -5.21 0.49 8.75
CA PHE A 151 -4.93 1.78 9.36
C PHE A 151 -5.58 1.94 10.73
N THR A 152 -5.11 2.93 11.48
CA THR A 152 -5.80 3.48 12.65
C THR A 152 -5.55 4.97 12.75
N ILE A 153 -6.55 5.72 13.23
CA ILE A 153 -6.45 7.17 13.47
C ILE A 153 -5.87 7.42 14.86
N LEU A 154 -4.83 8.23 14.90
CA LEU A 154 -4.11 8.67 16.08
C LEU A 154 -4.35 10.16 16.30
N ASP A 155 -4.34 10.58 17.56
CA ASP A 155 -4.36 11.99 17.93
C ASP A 155 -2.95 12.58 17.83
N HIS A 156 -2.79 13.67 17.08
CA HIS A 156 -1.60 14.51 17.06
C HIS A 156 -1.99 16.00 17.21
N LYS A 157 -3.07 16.31 17.96
CA LYS A 157 -3.82 17.58 17.93
C LYS A 157 -4.53 17.87 16.60
N THR A 158 -4.20 17.09 15.57
CA THR A 158 -4.93 16.88 14.34
C THR A 158 -4.99 15.37 14.08
N PRO A 159 -5.91 14.86 13.24
CA PRO A 159 -5.91 13.46 12.89
C PRO A 159 -4.61 13.07 12.17
N SER A 160 -3.94 12.05 12.69
CA SER A 160 -2.77 11.41 12.08
C SER A 160 -3.06 9.92 11.85
N VAL A 161 -2.53 9.32 10.80
CA VAL A 161 -2.83 7.93 10.43
C VAL A 161 -1.57 7.06 10.52
N ALA A 162 -1.69 5.92 11.21
CA ALA A 162 -0.71 4.85 11.15
C ALA A 162 -1.15 3.77 10.17
N TYR A 163 -0.20 3.23 9.40
CA TYR A 163 -0.47 2.26 8.34
C TYR A 163 0.26 0.93 8.58
N LEU A 164 -0.44 -0.19 8.40
CA LEU A 164 0.13 -1.53 8.41
C LEU A 164 0.01 -2.17 7.03
N PHE A 165 1.15 -2.35 6.36
CA PHE A 165 1.26 -3.14 5.15
C PHE A 165 1.36 -4.62 5.52
N GLN A 166 0.45 -5.44 5.03
CA GLN A 166 0.37 -6.88 5.35
C GLN A 166 0.26 -7.70 4.06
N GLU A 167 1.32 -8.43 3.72
CA GLU A 167 1.27 -9.43 2.63
C GLU A 167 0.25 -10.51 2.98
N PHE A 168 -0.42 -11.03 1.95
CA PHE A 168 -1.20 -12.25 2.12
C PHE A 168 -0.29 -13.46 2.29
N ASP A 169 -0.79 -14.44 3.03
CA ASP A 169 -0.14 -15.73 3.10
C ASP A 169 -0.04 -16.34 1.71
N SER A 170 1.08 -17.00 1.43
CA SER A 170 1.33 -17.61 0.13
C SER A 170 1.65 -19.09 0.30
N VAL A 171 1.24 -19.87 -0.68
CA VAL A 171 1.55 -21.30 -0.74
C VAL A 171 2.81 -21.48 -1.56
N ASN A 172 3.85 -22.02 -0.95
CA ASN A 172 5.11 -22.39 -1.59
C ASN A 172 5.19 -23.88 -1.81
N ILE A 173 6.07 -24.28 -2.72
CA ILE A 173 6.36 -25.70 -2.97
C ILE A 173 7.77 -26.02 -2.51
N ASN A 174 7.90 -27.10 -1.75
CA ASN A 174 9.15 -27.68 -1.32
C ASN A 174 9.37 -29.03 -2.01
N LEU A 175 10.03 -28.98 -3.17
CA LEU A 175 10.33 -30.17 -3.97
C LEU A 175 11.34 -31.12 -3.29
N LYS A 176 12.06 -30.68 -2.24
CA LYS A 176 12.98 -31.57 -1.50
C LYS A 176 12.23 -32.65 -0.71
N ASN A 177 10.95 -32.43 -0.43
CA ASN A 177 10.10 -33.41 0.24
C ASN A 177 9.67 -34.55 -0.69
N GLY A 178 9.91 -34.45 -2.01
CA GLY A 178 9.50 -35.44 -3.00
C GLY A 178 10.56 -35.76 -4.04
N LYS A 179 10.17 -36.54 -5.04
CA LYS A 179 11.03 -36.97 -6.16
C LYS A 179 10.75 -36.21 -7.48
N PHE A 180 9.80 -35.28 -7.45
CA PHE A 180 9.36 -34.57 -8.65
C PHE A 180 10.28 -33.41 -8.99
N ARG A 181 10.44 -33.15 -10.29
CA ARG A 181 11.03 -31.90 -10.78
C ARG A 181 9.94 -30.83 -10.88
N GLY A 182 10.35 -29.56 -10.78
CA GLY A 182 9.43 -28.44 -10.93
C GLY A 182 8.84 -28.38 -12.34
N GLY A 183 7.58 -27.92 -12.43
CA GLY A 183 6.87 -27.79 -13.70
C GLY A 183 5.55 -27.04 -13.57
N PRO A 184 4.79 -26.90 -14.68
CA PRO A 184 3.52 -26.14 -14.72
C PRO A 184 2.47 -26.62 -13.70
N TRP A 185 2.46 -27.92 -13.40
CA TRP A 185 1.58 -28.57 -12.42
C TRP A 185 1.62 -27.94 -11.01
N ILE A 186 2.71 -27.26 -10.66
CA ILE A 186 2.87 -26.57 -9.37
C ILE A 186 1.79 -25.50 -9.19
N ARG A 187 1.49 -24.74 -10.24
CA ARG A 187 0.48 -23.68 -10.18
C ARG A 187 -0.90 -24.29 -9.92
N GLU A 188 -1.25 -25.34 -10.66
CA GLU A 188 -2.52 -26.06 -10.53
C GLU A 188 -2.66 -26.69 -9.14
N LEU A 189 -1.59 -27.25 -8.59
CA LEU A 189 -1.60 -27.83 -7.24
C LEU A 189 -1.83 -26.75 -6.17
N LYS A 190 -1.16 -25.59 -6.28
CA LYS A 190 -1.37 -24.47 -5.36
C LYS A 190 -2.79 -23.92 -5.44
N GLU A 191 -3.34 -23.78 -6.65
CA GLU A 191 -4.74 -23.39 -6.85
C GLU A 191 -5.71 -24.39 -6.21
N ALA A 192 -5.45 -25.69 -6.40
CA ALA A 192 -6.26 -26.75 -5.80
C ALA A 192 -6.24 -26.67 -4.26
N PHE A 193 -5.08 -26.42 -3.67
CA PHE A 193 -4.92 -26.27 -2.22
C PHE A 193 -5.67 -25.04 -1.68
N VAL A 194 -5.51 -23.87 -2.32
CA VAL A 194 -6.16 -22.62 -1.88
C VAL A 194 -7.69 -22.72 -1.95
N ASN A 195 -8.23 -23.44 -2.93
CA ASN A 195 -9.67 -23.60 -3.14
C ASN A 195 -10.27 -24.87 -2.50
N ASP A 196 -9.51 -25.57 -1.66
CA ASP A 196 -9.89 -26.86 -1.02
C ASP A 196 -10.36 -27.95 -2.01
N GLN A 197 -9.82 -27.96 -3.24
CA GLN A 197 -10.15 -28.91 -4.31
C GLN A 197 -9.30 -30.19 -4.20
N LYS A 198 -9.50 -30.95 -3.13
CA LYS A 198 -8.67 -32.13 -2.76
C LYS A 198 -8.56 -33.19 -3.86
N ASN A 199 -9.64 -33.41 -4.60
CA ASN A 199 -9.75 -34.47 -5.61
C ASN A 199 -9.44 -33.97 -7.03
N ARG A 200 -8.97 -32.72 -7.19
CA ARG A 200 -8.58 -32.21 -8.51
C ARG A 200 -7.39 -33.03 -9.03
N GLU A 201 -7.49 -33.49 -10.27
CA GLU A 201 -6.41 -34.24 -10.91
C GLU A 201 -5.26 -33.31 -11.30
N ILE A 202 -4.03 -33.67 -10.90
CA ILE A 202 -2.79 -32.96 -11.20
C ILE A 202 -1.89 -33.90 -11.99
N THR A 203 -1.58 -33.52 -13.24
CA THR A 203 -0.71 -34.33 -14.11
C THR A 203 0.75 -33.92 -13.97
N ILE A 204 1.63 -34.87 -13.62
CA ILE A 204 3.08 -34.70 -13.55
C ILE A 204 3.75 -35.72 -14.48
N GLY A 205 4.21 -35.25 -15.65
CA GLY A 205 4.70 -36.15 -16.71
C GLY A 205 3.55 -36.96 -17.29
N GLU A 206 3.65 -38.29 -17.25
CA GLU A 206 2.62 -39.21 -17.76
C GLU A 206 1.66 -39.72 -16.66
N LYS A 207 1.82 -39.24 -15.42
CA LYS A 207 1.03 -39.69 -14.27
C LYS A 207 0.09 -38.61 -13.78
N ALA A 208 -1.13 -39.02 -13.47
CA ALA A 208 -2.13 -38.24 -12.77
C ALA A 208 -2.12 -38.58 -11.27
N PHE A 209 -2.30 -37.57 -10.43
CA PHE A 209 -2.42 -37.68 -8.97
C PHE A 209 -3.62 -36.85 -8.51
N GLU A 210 -4.30 -37.24 -7.44
CA GLU A 210 -5.20 -36.31 -6.76
C GLU A 210 -4.38 -35.22 -6.05
N ALA A 211 -4.86 -33.98 -6.07
CA ALA A 211 -4.16 -32.84 -5.48
C ALA A 211 -3.75 -33.09 -4.02
N GLN A 212 -4.64 -33.69 -3.22
CA GLN A 212 -4.38 -33.99 -1.80
C GLN A 212 -3.18 -34.91 -1.58
N GLU A 213 -2.89 -35.81 -2.52
CA GLU A 213 -1.73 -36.71 -2.44
C GLU A 213 -0.42 -35.93 -2.53
N LEU A 214 -0.45 -34.71 -3.08
CA LEU A 214 0.73 -33.87 -3.30
C LEU A 214 0.81 -32.69 -2.31
N PHE A 215 -0.17 -32.49 -1.44
CA PHE A 215 -0.18 -31.37 -0.48
C PHE A 215 0.98 -31.39 0.52
N TYR A 216 1.60 -32.55 0.77
CA TYR A 216 2.82 -32.66 1.59
C TYR A 216 4.03 -31.91 0.98
N LEU A 217 3.96 -31.56 -0.30
CA LEU A 217 4.95 -30.73 -0.99
C LEU A 217 4.71 -29.24 -0.79
N LEU A 218 3.56 -28.84 -0.22
CA LEU A 218 3.19 -27.44 -0.04
C LEU A 218 3.51 -26.94 1.36
N GLU A 219 3.95 -25.70 1.44
CA GLU A 219 4.23 -25.00 2.70
C GLU A 219 3.53 -23.64 2.68
N ILE A 220 2.82 -23.31 3.76
CA ILE A 220 2.25 -21.98 3.93
C ILE A 220 3.36 -21.05 4.42
N LYS A 221 3.72 -20.09 3.59
CA LYS A 221 4.58 -18.97 3.98
C LYS A 221 3.69 -17.84 4.46
N ARG A 222 3.81 -17.51 5.75
CA ARG A 222 3.13 -16.34 6.34
C ARG A 222 3.57 -15.06 5.65
N GLY A 223 2.61 -14.18 5.38
CA GLY A 223 2.85 -12.86 4.82
C GLY A 223 3.63 -11.96 5.77
N TYR A 224 4.55 -11.16 5.23
CA TYR A 224 5.32 -10.17 5.99
C TYR A 224 4.48 -8.94 6.34
N LYS A 225 4.71 -8.40 7.53
CA LYS A 225 4.01 -7.24 8.09
C LYS A 225 4.96 -6.09 8.38
N LEU A 226 4.70 -4.94 7.74
CA LEU A 226 5.45 -3.70 7.91
C LEU A 226 4.51 -2.61 8.44
N GLY A 227 4.72 -2.19 9.68
CA GLY A 227 4.06 -1.02 10.25
C GLY A 227 4.84 0.26 9.96
N ILE A 228 4.13 1.35 9.67
CA ILE A 228 4.69 2.69 9.51
C ILE A 228 3.81 3.66 10.29
N LYS A 229 4.42 4.42 11.20
CA LYS A 229 3.74 5.41 12.02
C LYS A 229 4.63 6.63 12.21
N MET A 230 4.06 7.80 11.93
CA MET A 230 4.69 9.11 12.10
C MET A 230 4.14 9.78 13.36
N ASP A 231 4.20 11.10 13.42
CA ASP A 231 3.74 11.93 14.50
C ASP A 231 2.40 11.57 15.15
N HIS A 232 2.43 11.59 16.49
CA HIS A 232 1.31 11.26 17.38
C HIS A 232 1.58 11.82 18.78
N ALA A 233 0.51 12.10 19.53
CA ALA A 233 0.60 12.46 20.94
C ALA A 233 0.96 11.23 21.81
N PRO A 234 1.79 11.39 22.85
CA PRO A 234 2.21 10.30 23.72
C PRO A 234 1.15 9.97 24.79
N ASN A 235 -0.05 9.59 24.36
CA ASN A 235 -1.16 9.24 25.24
C ASN A 235 -1.49 7.74 25.19
N GLU A 236 -2.17 7.23 26.23
CA GLU A 236 -2.48 5.81 26.38
C GLU A 236 -3.36 5.26 25.27
N GLU A 237 -4.27 6.09 24.74
CA GLU A 237 -5.18 5.69 23.66
C GLU A 237 -4.42 5.41 22.37
N ASN A 238 -3.55 6.33 21.93
CA ASN A 238 -2.68 6.16 20.79
C ASN A 238 -1.79 4.92 20.95
N HIS A 239 -1.15 4.76 22.12
CA HIS A 239 -0.32 3.58 22.39
C HIS A 239 -1.11 2.27 22.28
N SER A 240 -2.37 2.25 22.73
CA SER A 240 -3.25 1.09 22.63
C SER A 240 -3.62 0.78 21.18
N LYS A 241 -4.01 1.81 20.41
CA LYS A 241 -4.30 1.69 18.97
C LYS A 241 -3.09 1.19 18.18
N ILE A 242 -1.89 1.74 18.42
CA ILE A 242 -0.64 1.32 17.78
C ILE A 242 -0.31 -0.13 18.10
N LYS A 243 -0.39 -0.54 19.38
CA LYS A 243 -0.13 -1.93 19.78
C LYS A 243 -1.12 -2.90 19.16
N ALA A 244 -2.40 -2.52 19.06
CA ALA A 244 -3.42 -3.34 18.43
C ALA A 244 -3.13 -3.51 16.93
N LEU A 245 -2.90 -2.40 16.21
CA LEU A 245 -2.64 -2.41 14.77
C LEU A 245 -1.36 -3.18 14.44
N PHE A 246 -0.25 -2.87 15.12
CA PHE A 246 1.06 -3.46 14.80
C PHE A 246 1.35 -4.77 15.53
N SER A 247 0.34 -5.40 16.13
CA SER A 247 0.50 -6.70 16.78
C SER A 247 1.07 -7.74 15.81
N SER A 248 2.15 -8.40 16.23
CA SER A 248 2.88 -9.38 15.40
C SER A 248 3.46 -8.82 14.09
N SER A 249 3.75 -7.52 14.01
CA SER A 249 4.48 -6.96 12.87
C SER A 249 5.93 -7.46 12.87
N ASP A 250 6.45 -7.77 11.68
CA ASP A 250 7.85 -8.19 11.53
C ASP A 250 8.81 -6.99 11.60
N LYS A 251 8.36 -5.83 11.14
CA LYS A 251 9.09 -4.56 11.24
C LYS A 251 8.13 -3.40 11.45
N VAL A 252 8.54 -2.43 12.24
CA VAL A 252 7.82 -1.16 12.40
C VAL A 252 8.79 -0.01 12.24
N LEU A 253 8.45 0.96 11.38
CA LEU A 253 9.10 2.26 11.32
C LEU A 253 8.28 3.23 12.18
N ILE A 254 8.92 3.78 13.20
CA ILE A 254 8.29 4.72 14.13
C ILE A 254 9.15 5.97 14.19
N GLU A 255 8.53 7.10 13.92
CA GLU A 255 9.13 8.40 14.21
C GLU A 255 9.44 8.53 15.70
N SER A 256 10.62 9.06 16.00
CA SER A 256 11.19 9.19 17.35
C SER A 256 11.78 10.58 17.57
N PHE A 257 10.99 11.61 17.28
CA PHE A 257 11.34 12.99 17.61
C PHE A 257 11.06 13.27 19.09
N TYR A 258 12.05 13.85 19.78
CA TYR A 258 11.94 14.33 21.15
C TYR A 258 12.50 15.74 21.21
N ASN A 259 11.76 16.66 21.85
CA ASN A 259 12.24 18.01 22.19
C ASN A 259 13.14 17.99 23.43
#